data_AF-A0A5B7F8W3-F1
#
_entry.id   AF-A0A5B7F8W3-F1
#
_cell.length_a   1.000
_cell.length_b   1.000
_cell.length_c   1.000
_cell.angle_alpha   90.00
_cell.angle_beta   90.00
_cell.angle_gamma   90.00
#
_symmetry.space_group_name_H-M   'P 1'
#
loop_
_entity.id
_entity.type
_entity.pdbx_description
1 polymer ?
#
loop_
_entity_poly.entity_id
_entity_poly.type
_entity_poly.pdbx_seq_one_letter_code
_entity_poly.pdbx_strand_id
1 'polypeptide(L)'
;MEEGQYAVTGEALHRGRHAHTPNILDLFLISNPSAYAVTLSSSLGSSDHKIITVSCPISPIPPQNPPKRRRLWYLASAGWLDLKRYYADFPWKDCCFRVRDPFLSTERITEVVIVSSMEA
;
A
#
# COMPACT_ATOMS: atom_id res chain seq x y z
N MET A 1 0.04 -38.58 -6.80
CA MET A 1 -1.22 -37.83 -6.67
C MET A 1 -1.73 -38.19 -5.28
N GLU A 2 -1.46 -37.33 -4.31
CA GLU A 2 -1.65 -37.60 -2.89
C GLU A 2 -2.47 -36.45 -2.30
N GLU A 3 -3.57 -36.83 -1.65
CA GLU A 3 -4.56 -35.98 -1.01
C GLU A 3 -3.95 -35.26 0.21
N GLY A 4 -4.13 -33.94 0.29
CA GLY A 4 -3.66 -33.09 1.38
C GLY A 4 -4.81 -32.67 2.30
N GLN A 5 -4.79 -33.22 3.51
CA GLN A 5 -5.79 -33.20 4.56
C GLN A 5 -6.11 -31.80 5.13
N TYR A 6 -7.41 -31.53 5.34
CA TYR A 6 -7.95 -30.35 6.01
C TYR A 6 -7.73 -30.42 7.53
N ALA A 7 -7.37 -29.30 8.16
CA ALA A 7 -7.54 -29.11 9.60
C ALA A 7 -8.08 -27.70 9.87
N VAL A 8 -9.37 -27.62 10.18
CA VAL A 8 -10.06 -26.45 10.73
C VAL A 8 -10.02 -26.59 12.25
N THR A 9 -9.35 -25.68 12.95
CA THR A 9 -9.54 -25.51 14.40
C THR A 9 -10.46 -24.33 14.63
N GLY A 10 -11.68 -24.65 15.05
CA GLY A 10 -12.67 -23.67 15.46
C GLY A 10 -12.46 -23.26 16.91
N GLU A 11 -12.37 -21.96 17.16
CA GLU A 11 -12.86 -21.37 18.40
C GLU A 11 -13.81 -20.23 18.04
N ALA A 12 -15.00 -20.26 18.61
CA ALA A 12 -16.05 -19.29 18.39
C ALA A 12 -16.29 -18.48 19.67
N LEU A 13 -16.06 -17.16 19.62
CA LEU A 13 -17.02 -16.19 20.16
C LEU A 13 -16.82 -14.76 19.61
N HIS A 14 -17.96 -14.15 19.33
CA HIS A 14 -18.27 -12.73 19.11
C HIS A 14 -18.03 -12.05 17.74
N ARG A 15 -19.09 -12.14 16.93
CA ARG A 15 -19.90 -11.01 16.41
C ARG A 15 -19.26 -10.13 15.32
N GLY A 16 -19.68 -10.40 14.08
CA GLY A 16 -19.85 -9.36 13.05
C GLY A 16 -18.67 -9.08 12.13
N ARG A 17 -17.79 -10.04 11.84
CA ARG A 17 -16.77 -9.83 10.78
C ARG A 17 -17.41 -10.02 9.41
N HIS A 18 -17.66 -8.91 8.73
CA HIS A 18 -17.82 -8.85 7.28
C HIS A 18 -16.69 -9.67 6.66
N ALA A 19 -16.96 -10.52 5.66
CA ALA A 19 -15.91 -11.26 4.98
C ALA A 19 -14.97 -10.25 4.29
N HIS A 20 -13.85 -9.93 4.92
CA HIS A 20 -12.88 -8.98 4.39
C HIS A 20 -11.98 -9.70 3.38
N THR A 21 -11.95 -9.18 2.15
CA THR A 21 -11.01 -9.64 1.13
C THR A 21 -9.59 -9.21 1.54
N PRO A 22 -8.61 -10.13 1.59
CA PRO A 22 -7.24 -9.77 1.92
C PRO A 22 -6.69 -8.79 0.87
N ASN A 23 -6.07 -7.70 1.33
CA ASN A 23 -5.43 -6.71 0.48
C ASN A 23 -3.98 -6.50 0.94
N ILE A 24 -3.06 -6.33 -0.01
CA ILE A 24 -1.62 -6.13 0.25
C ILE A 24 -1.38 -4.61 0.29
N LEU A 25 -1.68 -4.00 1.43
CA LEU A 25 -1.45 -2.56 1.66
C LEU A 25 -0.10 -2.28 2.33
N ASP A 26 0.49 -3.29 2.97
CA ASP A 26 1.74 -3.18 3.71
C ASP A 26 2.93 -3.58 2.83
N LEU A 27 3.89 -2.67 2.65
CA LEU A 27 5.02 -2.85 1.75
C LEU A 27 6.36 -2.68 2.48
N PHE A 28 7.25 -3.64 2.30
CA PHE A 28 8.65 -3.56 2.69
C PHE A 28 9.54 -3.52 1.45
N LEU A 29 10.19 -2.38 1.18
CA LEU A 29 11.02 -2.17 0.00
C LEU A 29 12.50 -2.34 0.35
N ILE A 30 13.16 -3.30 -0.31
CA ILE A 30 14.58 -3.63 -0.09
C ILE A 30 15.29 -3.81 -1.43
N SER A 31 16.54 -3.38 -1.52
CA SER A 31 17.34 -3.58 -2.74
C SER A 31 18.10 -4.90 -2.80
N ASN A 32 18.13 -5.66 -1.70
CA ASN A 32 18.82 -6.94 -1.60
C ASN A 32 17.93 -7.93 -0.81
N PRO A 33 16.86 -8.48 -1.40
CA PRO A 33 15.89 -9.30 -0.66
C PRO A 33 16.51 -10.59 -0.09
N SER A 34 17.55 -11.13 -0.71
CA SER A 34 18.23 -12.34 -0.23
C SER A 34 18.99 -12.14 1.09
N ALA A 35 19.23 -10.90 1.50
CA ALA A 35 19.88 -10.56 2.76
C ALA A 35 18.94 -10.61 3.97
N TYR A 36 17.63 -10.75 3.76
CA TYR A 36 16.62 -10.59 4.81
C TYR A 36 15.70 -11.80 4.86
N ALA A 37 15.33 -12.22 6.07
CA ALA A 37 14.23 -13.15 6.27
C ALA A 37 12.98 -12.36 6.67
N VAL A 38 11.85 -12.68 6.03
CA VAL A 38 10.57 -12.03 6.30
C VAL A 38 9.59 -13.07 6.81
N THR A 39 8.90 -12.76 7.91
CA THR A 39 7.83 -13.60 8.46
C THR A 39 6.57 -12.76 8.68
N LEU A 40 5.42 -13.42 8.53
CA LEU A 40 4.11 -12.84 8.82
C LEU A 40 3.56 -13.51 10.07
N SER A 41 3.08 -12.71 11.03
CA SER A 41 2.42 -13.21 12.23
C SER A 41 1.04 -12.57 12.40
N SER A 42 0.25 -13.13 13.31
CA SER A 42 -1.07 -12.65 13.69
C SER A 42 -1.05 -11.15 13.98
N SER A 43 -2.19 -10.49 13.79
CA SER A 43 -2.32 -9.08 14.11
C SER A 43 -2.01 -8.82 15.60
N LEU A 44 -1.40 -7.66 15.87
CA LEU A 44 -1.17 -7.24 17.25
C LEU A 44 -2.44 -6.63 17.83
N GLY A 45 -2.96 -7.22 18.92
CA GLY A 45 -4.15 -6.72 19.60
C GLY A 45 -5.38 -6.68 18.67
N SER A 46 -6.00 -5.50 18.55
CA SER A 46 -7.20 -5.28 17.73
C SER A 46 -6.91 -4.87 16.29
N SER A 47 -5.65 -4.84 15.86
CA SER A 47 -5.31 -4.50 14.47
C SER A 47 -5.95 -5.50 13.50
N ASP A 48 -6.42 -5.01 12.36
CA ASP A 48 -6.84 -5.80 11.21
C ASP A 48 -5.69 -6.13 10.25
N HIS A 49 -4.51 -5.52 10.45
CA HIS A 49 -3.29 -5.80 9.71
C HIS A 49 -2.43 -6.89 10.36
N LYS A 50 -1.79 -7.73 9.54
CA LYS A 50 -0.80 -8.72 9.98
C LYS A 50 0.52 -8.04 10.31
N ILE A 51 1.24 -8.57 11.28
CA ILE A 51 2.59 -8.08 11.59
C ILE A 51 3.56 -8.63 10.55
N ILE A 52 4.35 -7.75 9.94
CA ILE A 52 5.49 -8.13 9.10
C ILE A 52 6.75 -8.00 9.95
N THR A 53 7.41 -9.12 10.23
CA THR A 53 8.69 -9.13 10.93
C THR A 53 9.82 -9.35 9.93
N VAL A 54 10.84 -8.51 9.98
CA VAL A 54 12.01 -8.59 9.11
C VAL A 54 13.24 -8.82 9.97
N SER A 55 13.95 -9.92 9.72
CA SER A 55 15.26 -10.19 10.33
C SER A 55 16.36 -9.75 9.38
N CYS A 56 17.31 -8.97 9.92
CA CYS A 56 18.46 -8.47 9.18
C CYS A 56 19.78 -8.85 9.86
N PRO A 57 20.84 -9.14 9.09
CA PRO A 57 22.17 -9.32 9.65
C PRO A 57 22.71 -7.97 10.16
N ILE A 58 23.35 -8.00 11.32
CA ILE A 58 23.94 -6.82 11.97
C ILE A 58 25.13 -6.29 11.14
N SER A 59 25.88 -7.20 10.52
CA SER A 59 27.01 -6.84 9.66
C SER A 59 26.54 -6.54 8.23
N PRO A 60 27.06 -5.48 7.57
CA PRO A 60 26.75 -5.20 6.18
C PRO A 60 27.12 -6.38 5.30
N ILE A 61 26.17 -6.88 4.50
CA ILE A 61 26.48 -7.87 3.46
C ILE A 61 27.17 -7.12 2.30
N PRO A 62 28.41 -7.49 1.94
CA PRO A 62 29.08 -6.91 0.79
C PRO A 62 28.25 -7.13 -0.47
N PRO A 63 28.10 -6.12 -1.34
CA PRO A 63 27.36 -6.28 -2.57
C PRO A 63 28.06 -7.31 -3.45
N GLN A 64 27.38 -8.41 -3.78
CA GLN A 64 27.94 -9.47 -4.65
C GLN A 64 28.19 -8.99 -6.09
N ASN A 65 27.55 -7.90 -6.49
CA ASN A 65 27.72 -7.27 -7.79
C ASN A 65 28.04 -5.78 -7.60
N PRO A 66 28.85 -5.16 -8.48
CA PRO A 66 29.06 -3.72 -8.44
C PRO A 66 27.71 -3.00 -8.50
N PRO A 67 27.52 -1.88 -7.75
CA PRO A 67 26.27 -1.15 -7.76
C PRO A 67 25.89 -0.79 -9.20
N LYS A 68 24.85 -1.41 -9.76
CA LYS A 68 24.24 -0.93 -11.00
C LYS A 68 23.85 0.53 -10.74
N ARG A 69 24.35 1.46 -11.55
CA ARG A 69 23.98 2.89 -11.49
C ARG A 69 22.46 2.98 -11.42
N ARG A 70 21.93 3.29 -10.23
CA ARG A 70 20.51 3.55 -10.04
C ARG A 70 20.26 4.88 -10.73
N ARG A 71 19.46 4.86 -11.81
CA ARG A 71 18.89 6.10 -12.34
C ARG A 71 17.91 6.62 -11.29
N LEU A 72 18.41 7.50 -10.43
CA LEU A 72 17.58 8.26 -9.53
C LEU A 72 16.93 9.34 -10.39
N TRP A 73 15.63 9.24 -10.61
CA TRP A 73 14.86 10.33 -11.18
C TRP A 73 14.73 11.39 -10.10
N TYR A 74 15.49 12.46 -10.23
CA TYR A 74 15.29 13.66 -9.42
C TYR A 74 14.17 14.46 -10.06
N LEU A 75 12.99 14.46 -9.44
CA LEU A 75 12.02 15.52 -9.70
C LEU A 75 12.57 16.76 -8.98
N ALA A 76 13.01 17.77 -9.75
CA ALA A 76 13.75 18.93 -9.23
C ALA A 76 13.00 19.68 -8.11
N SER A 77 11.67 19.59 -8.11
CA SER A 77 10.79 19.96 -7.01
C SER A 77 9.45 19.30 -7.23
N ALA A 78 8.94 18.54 -6.26
CA ALA A 78 7.51 18.25 -6.23
C ALA A 78 6.82 19.52 -5.69
N GLY A 79 5.95 20.15 -6.50
CA GLY A 79 5.10 21.27 -6.07
C GLY A 79 4.04 20.83 -5.07
N TRP A 80 4.43 20.10 -4.02
CA TRP A 80 3.52 19.46 -3.07
C TRP A 80 2.68 20.46 -2.29
N LEU A 81 3.23 21.64 -2.03
CA LEU A 81 2.49 22.73 -1.40
C LEU A 81 1.41 23.28 -2.35
N ASP A 82 1.75 23.48 -3.61
CA ASP A 82 0.82 23.98 -4.63
C ASP A 82 -0.24 22.94 -4.97
N LEU A 83 0.13 21.66 -5.05
CA LEU A 83 -0.79 20.53 -5.21
C LEU A 83 -1.74 20.40 -4.02
N LYS A 84 -1.23 20.55 -2.79
CA LYS A 84 -2.07 20.58 -1.57
C LYS A 84 -3.05 21.74 -1.57
N ARG A 85 -2.60 22.94 -1.97
CA ARG A 85 -3.46 24.13 -2.09
C ARG A 85 -4.53 23.92 -3.16
N TYR A 86 -4.14 23.44 -4.33
CA TYR A 86 -5.05 23.08 -5.42
C TYR A 86 -6.15 22.14 -4.95
N TYR A 87 -5.78 21.01 -4.30
CA TYR A 87 -6.78 20.08 -3.79
C TYR A 87 -7.59 20.61 -2.60
N ALA A 88 -7.04 21.52 -1.78
CA ALA A 88 -7.83 22.14 -0.71
C ALA A 88 -8.90 23.11 -1.27
N ASP A 89 -8.56 23.84 -2.33
CA ASP A 89 -9.42 24.85 -2.94
C ASP A 89 -10.38 24.25 -3.99
N PHE A 90 -10.12 23.03 -4.45
CA PHE A 90 -10.95 22.37 -5.46
C PHE A 90 -12.38 22.10 -4.92
N PRO A 91 -13.45 22.41 -5.70
CA PRO A 91 -14.83 22.28 -5.25
C PRO A 91 -15.34 20.83 -5.31
N TRP A 92 -14.74 19.95 -4.50
CA TRP A 92 -15.02 18.51 -4.49
C TRP A 92 -16.50 18.16 -4.32
N LYS A 93 -17.20 18.94 -3.49
CA LYS A 93 -18.62 18.72 -3.20
C LYS A 93 -19.48 18.89 -4.45
N ASP A 94 -19.16 19.87 -5.28
CA ASP A 94 -19.98 20.22 -6.45
C ASP A 94 -19.54 19.44 -7.70
N CYS A 95 -18.26 19.11 -7.82
CA CYS A 95 -17.72 18.33 -8.93
C CYS A 95 -17.86 16.83 -8.69
N CYS A 96 -17.24 16.30 -7.63
CA CYS A 96 -17.06 14.86 -7.44
C CYS A 96 -18.20 14.23 -6.64
N PHE A 97 -18.76 14.93 -5.65
CA PHE A 97 -19.71 14.35 -4.69
C PHE A 97 -21.16 14.85 -4.82
N ARG A 98 -21.46 15.63 -5.87
CA ARG A 98 -22.81 16.16 -6.11
C ARG A 98 -23.83 15.05 -6.33
N VAL A 99 -23.41 13.99 -7.01
CA VAL A 99 -24.21 12.79 -7.23
C VAL A 99 -23.79 11.79 -6.16
N ARG A 100 -24.74 11.24 -5.39
CA ARG A 100 -24.48 10.20 -4.38
C ARG A 100 -24.22 8.82 -5.00
N ASP A 101 -23.54 8.79 -6.14
CA ASP A 101 -23.15 7.58 -6.85
C ASP A 101 -21.63 7.38 -6.72
N PRO A 102 -21.18 6.29 -6.07
CA PRO A 102 -19.76 6.03 -5.86
C PRO A 102 -18.96 5.85 -7.16
N PHE A 103 -19.56 5.28 -8.21
CA PHE A 103 -18.88 5.02 -9.47
C PHE A 103 -18.57 6.33 -10.22
N LEU A 104 -19.57 7.18 -10.41
CA LEU A 104 -19.42 8.51 -10.99
C LEU A 104 -18.51 9.42 -10.15
N SER A 105 -18.56 9.29 -8.82
CA SER A 105 -17.63 10.03 -7.94
C SER A 105 -16.18 9.64 -8.18
N THR A 106 -15.92 8.34 -8.38
CA THR A 106 -14.58 7.80 -8.63
C THR A 106 -14.05 8.22 -10.00
N GLU A 107 -14.90 8.18 -11.03
CA GLU A 107 -14.57 8.66 -12.37
C GLU A 107 -14.14 10.13 -12.34
N ARG A 108 -14.94 11.00 -11.71
CA ARG A 108 -14.65 12.44 -11.62
C ARG A 108 -13.41 12.76 -10.78
N ILE A 109 -13.16 12.02 -9.70
CA ILE A 109 -11.91 12.19 -8.93
C ILE A 109 -10.70 11.81 -9.81
N THR A 110 -10.82 10.72 -10.57
CA THR A 110 -9.74 10.25 -11.44
C THR A 110 -9.43 11.28 -12.53
N GLU A 111 -10.45 11.87 -13.16
CA GLU A 111 -10.27 12.97 -14.12
C GLU A 111 -9.51 14.15 -13.50
N VAL A 112 -9.90 14.61 -12.31
CA VAL A 112 -9.26 15.75 -11.64
C VAL A 112 -7.80 15.45 -11.31
N VAL A 113 -7.50 14.24 -10.84
CA VAL A 113 -6.13 13.82 -10.49
C VAL A 113 -5.26 13.68 -11.74
N ILE A 114 -5.79 13.12 -12.84
CA ILE A 114 -5.04 12.95 -14.08
C ILE A 114 -4.77 14.30 -14.75
N VAL A 115 -5.78 15.16 -14.90
CA VAL A 115 -5.64 16.49 -15.53
C VAL A 115 -4.66 17.37 -14.74
N SER A 116 -4.75 17.39 -13.41
CA SER A 116 -3.83 18.17 -12.58
C SER A 116 -2.40 17.62 -12.52
N SER A 117 -2.20 16.36 -12.90
CA SER A 117 -0.87 15.73 -12.94
C SER A 117 -0.19 15.85 -14.31
N MET A 118 -0.93 16.20 -15.36
CA MET A 118 -0.40 16.30 -16.74
C MET A 118 -0.01 17.72 -17.17
N GLU A 119 -0.43 18.74 -16.42
CA GLU A 119 -0.14 20.16 -16.69
C GLU A 119 1.02 20.73 -15.84
N ALA A 120 1.82 19.86 -15.20
CA ALA A 120 2.94 20.22 -14.32
C ALA A 120 4.32 19.91 -14.93
#